data_AF-A0A244EEX9-F1
#
_entry.id   AF-A0A244EEX9-F1
#
_cell.length_a   1.000
_cell.length_b   1.000
_cell.length_c   1.000
_cell.angle_alpha   90.00
_cell.angle_beta   90.00
_cell.angle_gamma   90.00
#
_symmetry.space_group_name_H-M   'P 1'
#
loop_
_entity.id
_entity.type
_entity.pdbx_description
1 polymer ?
#
loop_
_entity_poly.entity_id
_entity_poly.type
_entity_poly.pdbx_seq_one_letter_code
_entity_poly.pdbx_strand_id
1 'polypeptide(L)'
;MSEVVARLNELPALKNEPLLLREVSSQLFWGMSKVLDKRQALVAALLELDDCPFPESPVQLQVFLPPVGFRGVLFIENLMSYDRAMRSGSTALEGLALAYASGFKGSAQRMRTSDGCSLFFSDQGGDTRDLRDGFKAWLFGKGTQPAYFWGDLDWAGMRILAAMRASFPGLTAWQPGYAPMLAALREGQGHSPEAAEKQGQKALAHSSCPYADEQLAPALRDTGRFVDQELFRP
;
A
#
# COMPACT_ATOMS: atom_id res chain seq x y z
N MET A 1 -22.75 -2.12 -27.89
CA MET A 1 -23.21 -3.00 -26.78
C MET A 1 -23.14 -4.48 -27.17
N SER A 2 -23.60 -4.86 -28.38
CA SER A 2 -23.45 -6.23 -28.92
C SER A 2 -22.01 -6.75 -28.94
N GLU A 3 -21.04 -5.91 -29.28
CA GLU A 3 -19.63 -6.30 -29.39
C GLU A 3 -18.99 -6.66 -28.04
N VAL A 4 -19.34 -5.94 -26.97
CA VAL A 4 -18.86 -6.23 -25.61
C VAL A 4 -19.40 -7.57 -25.11
N VAL A 5 -20.67 -7.87 -25.41
CA VAL A 5 -21.29 -9.17 -25.07
C VAL A 5 -20.63 -10.30 -25.84
N ALA A 6 -20.34 -10.10 -27.14
CA ALA A 6 -19.62 -11.08 -27.94
C ALA A 6 -18.25 -11.43 -27.33
N ARG A 7 -17.50 -10.43 -26.84
CA ARG A 7 -16.24 -10.64 -26.14
C ARG A 7 -16.40 -11.38 -24.81
N LEU A 8 -17.42 -11.04 -24.02
CA LEU A 8 -17.70 -11.77 -22.78
C LEU A 8 -18.02 -13.25 -23.02
N ASN A 9 -18.59 -13.61 -24.17
CA ASN A 9 -18.84 -15.01 -24.52
C ASN A 9 -17.56 -15.80 -24.84
N GLU A 10 -16.41 -15.15 -25.03
CA GLU A 10 -15.11 -15.82 -25.20
C GLU A 10 -14.48 -16.20 -23.85
N LEU A 11 -14.99 -15.68 -22.73
CA LEU A 11 -14.47 -15.91 -21.38
C LEU A 11 -14.33 -17.41 -20.98
N PRO A 12 -15.28 -18.32 -21.33
CA PRO A 12 -15.14 -19.73 -21.00
C PRO A 12 -13.90 -20.40 -21.60
N ALA A 13 -13.42 -19.93 -22.76
CA ALA A 13 -12.22 -20.47 -23.39
C ALA A 13 -10.94 -20.19 -22.59
N LEU A 14 -10.96 -19.14 -21.75
CA LEU A 14 -9.81 -18.73 -20.94
C LEU A 14 -9.84 -19.32 -19.52
N LYS A 15 -10.93 -19.99 -19.11
CA LYS A 15 -11.19 -20.39 -17.72
C LYS A 15 -10.06 -21.21 -17.06
N ASN A 16 -9.37 -22.03 -17.84
CA ASN A 16 -8.32 -22.93 -17.33
C ASN A 16 -6.90 -22.37 -17.53
N GLU A 17 -6.78 -21.19 -18.14
CA GLU A 17 -5.50 -20.54 -18.35
C GLU A 17 -5.04 -19.84 -17.06
N PRO A 18 -3.73 -19.87 -16.72
CA PRO A 18 -3.19 -19.26 -15.51
C PRO A 18 -3.03 -17.74 -15.67
N LEU A 19 -4.13 -17.04 -15.96
CA LEU A 19 -4.16 -15.61 -16.28
C LEU A 19 -4.64 -14.76 -15.10
N LEU A 20 -4.06 -13.58 -14.96
CA LEU A 20 -4.60 -12.51 -14.12
C LEU A 20 -5.83 -11.87 -14.78
N LEU A 21 -6.73 -11.31 -13.97
CA LEU A 21 -7.95 -10.65 -14.44
C LEU A 21 -7.68 -9.55 -15.49
N ARG A 22 -6.56 -8.85 -15.35
CA ARG A 22 -6.16 -7.80 -16.30
C ARG A 22 -5.64 -8.36 -17.62
N GLU A 23 -5.03 -9.53 -17.62
CA GLU A 23 -4.63 -10.23 -18.84
C GLU A 23 -5.85 -10.72 -19.59
N VAL A 24 -6.82 -11.32 -18.88
CA VAL A 24 -8.14 -11.67 -19.44
C VAL A 24 -8.83 -10.44 -20.02
N SER A 25 -8.89 -9.33 -19.27
CA SER A 25 -9.47 -8.07 -19.75
C SER A 25 -8.78 -7.58 -21.04
N SER A 26 -7.45 -7.69 -21.12
CA SER A 26 -6.70 -7.22 -22.29
C SER A 26 -6.94 -8.10 -23.51
N GLN A 27 -7.04 -9.42 -23.33
CA GLN A 27 -7.33 -10.37 -24.40
C GLN A 27 -8.76 -10.19 -24.94
N LEU A 28 -9.73 -9.95 -24.05
CA LEU A 28 -11.13 -9.79 -24.44
C LEU A 28 -11.46 -8.41 -25.01
N PHE A 29 -10.85 -7.34 -24.51
CA PHE A 29 -11.28 -5.97 -24.79
C PHE A 29 -10.23 -5.13 -25.50
N TRP A 30 -9.76 -5.58 -26.68
CA TRP A 30 -8.87 -4.80 -27.56
C TRP A 30 -7.62 -4.23 -26.85
N GLY A 31 -7.03 -4.98 -25.93
CA GLY A 31 -5.88 -4.53 -25.13
C GLY A 31 -6.22 -3.66 -23.91
N MET A 32 -7.50 -3.42 -23.62
CA MET A 32 -7.92 -2.65 -22.46
C MET A 32 -7.87 -3.51 -21.19
N SER A 33 -6.81 -3.32 -20.40
CA SER A 33 -6.52 -4.14 -19.21
C SER A 33 -7.41 -3.89 -17.98
N LYS A 34 -8.19 -2.80 -17.96
CA LYS A 34 -8.95 -2.36 -16.77
C LYS A 34 -10.46 -2.55 -16.89
N VAL A 35 -10.98 -3.10 -18.00
CA VAL A 35 -12.43 -3.23 -18.23
C VAL A 35 -13.08 -4.10 -17.16
N LEU A 36 -12.37 -5.13 -16.71
CA LEU A 36 -12.84 -6.05 -15.67
C LEU A 36 -12.39 -5.68 -14.24
N ASP A 37 -11.69 -4.55 -14.02
CA ASP A 37 -11.28 -4.14 -12.68
C ASP A 37 -12.52 -4.05 -11.76
N LYS A 38 -12.46 -4.71 -10.58
CA LYS A 38 -13.56 -4.82 -9.60
C LYS A 38 -14.81 -5.55 -10.11
N ARG A 39 -14.72 -6.32 -11.18
CA ARG A 39 -15.84 -7.10 -11.77
C ARG A 39 -15.66 -8.61 -11.64
N GLN A 40 -14.89 -9.09 -10.67
CA GLN A 40 -14.70 -10.54 -10.43
C GLN A 40 -16.03 -11.28 -10.23
N ALA A 41 -16.98 -10.71 -9.49
CA ALA A 41 -18.31 -11.31 -9.30
C ALA A 41 -19.08 -11.49 -10.62
N LEU A 42 -18.94 -10.56 -11.57
CA LEU A 42 -19.53 -10.69 -12.91
C LEU A 42 -18.87 -11.83 -13.68
N VAL A 43 -17.54 -11.94 -13.63
CA VAL A 43 -16.79 -13.01 -14.30
C VAL A 43 -17.18 -14.37 -13.73
N ALA A 44 -17.25 -14.51 -12.40
CA ALA A 44 -17.69 -15.74 -11.74
C ALA A 44 -19.10 -16.15 -12.19
N ALA A 45 -20.04 -15.20 -12.21
CA ALA A 45 -21.40 -15.44 -12.66
C ALA A 45 -21.48 -15.88 -14.14
N LEU A 46 -20.67 -15.29 -15.03
CA LEU A 46 -20.63 -15.67 -16.45
C LEU A 46 -19.99 -17.04 -16.69
N LEU A 47 -19.16 -17.52 -15.78
CA LEU A 47 -18.49 -18.83 -15.85
C LEU A 47 -19.21 -19.93 -15.06
N GLU A 48 -20.35 -19.59 -14.44
CA GLU A 48 -21.11 -20.46 -13.54
C GLU A 48 -20.21 -21.03 -12.41
N LEU A 49 -19.44 -20.14 -11.78
CA LEU A 49 -18.56 -20.45 -10.67
C LEU A 49 -18.93 -19.64 -9.43
N ASP A 50 -18.65 -20.20 -8.25
CA ASP A 50 -18.80 -19.49 -6.98
C ASP A 50 -17.81 -18.31 -6.87
N ASP A 51 -16.57 -18.53 -7.34
CA ASP A 51 -15.48 -17.56 -7.30
C ASP A 51 -14.88 -17.32 -8.69
N CYS A 52 -14.37 -16.10 -8.90
CA CYS A 52 -13.65 -15.75 -10.12
C CYS A 52 -12.33 -16.52 -10.18
N PRO A 53 -12.06 -17.31 -11.24
CA PRO A 53 -10.85 -18.11 -11.34
C PRO A 53 -9.61 -17.26 -11.65
N PHE A 54 -9.80 -16.03 -12.12
CA PHE A 54 -8.72 -15.11 -12.46
C PHE A 54 -8.40 -14.18 -11.28
N PRO A 55 -7.23 -14.32 -10.64
CA PRO A 55 -6.84 -13.44 -9.55
C PRO A 55 -6.56 -12.02 -10.05
N GLU A 56 -6.69 -11.04 -9.15
CA GLU A 56 -6.17 -9.70 -9.40
C GLU A 56 -4.64 -9.70 -9.38
N SER A 57 -4.03 -8.70 -10.01
CA SER A 57 -2.57 -8.54 -9.95
C SER A 57 -2.09 -8.43 -8.49
N PRO A 58 -1.06 -9.22 -8.10
CA PRO A 58 -0.53 -9.20 -6.75
C PRO A 58 0.10 -7.85 -6.44
N VAL A 59 0.05 -7.47 -5.16
CA VAL A 59 0.74 -6.27 -4.68
C VAL A 59 2.24 -6.52 -4.72
N GLN A 60 2.98 -5.68 -5.43
CA GLN A 60 4.44 -5.74 -5.38
C GLN A 60 4.93 -5.04 -4.12
N LEU A 61 5.59 -5.80 -3.25
CA LEU A 61 6.13 -5.32 -1.97
C LEU A 61 7.64 -5.46 -1.97
N GLN A 62 8.33 -4.32 -1.95
CA GLN A 62 9.78 -4.24 -1.79
C GLN A 62 10.10 -4.18 -0.30
N VAL A 63 11.03 -5.00 0.15
CA VAL A 63 11.31 -5.21 1.57
C VAL A 63 12.81 -5.13 1.83
N PHE A 64 13.19 -4.28 2.77
CA PHE A 64 14.50 -4.31 3.40
C PHE A 64 14.39 -4.97 4.76
N LEU A 65 15.26 -5.96 5.01
CA LEU A 65 15.35 -6.62 6.30
C LEU A 65 16.63 -6.18 7.01
N PRO A 66 16.58 -5.71 8.27
CA PRO A 66 17.79 -5.48 9.05
C PRO A 66 18.54 -6.82 9.28
N PRO A 67 19.88 -6.89 9.10
CA PRO A 67 20.65 -8.13 9.23
C PRO A 67 20.54 -8.83 10.57
N VAL A 68 20.30 -8.07 11.64
CA VAL A 68 20.16 -8.57 13.02
C VAL A 68 18.73 -9.03 13.36
N GLY A 69 17.80 -8.95 12.40
CA GLY A 69 16.38 -9.19 12.63
C GLY A 69 15.59 -7.92 12.93
N PHE A 70 14.26 -8.03 12.84
CA PHE A 70 13.35 -6.89 12.96
C PHE A 70 12.40 -7.04 14.16
N ARG A 71 12.11 -5.90 14.78
CA ARG A 71 11.24 -5.72 15.95
C ARG A 71 9.88 -5.15 15.56
N GLY A 72 9.79 -4.58 14.36
CA GLY A 72 8.60 -3.97 13.80
C GLY A 72 8.77 -3.78 12.30
N VAL A 73 7.69 -3.39 11.62
CA VAL A 73 7.70 -3.15 10.17
C VAL A 73 7.19 -1.75 9.89
N LEU A 74 7.96 -0.98 9.12
CA LEU A 74 7.61 0.35 8.67
C LEU A 74 7.25 0.31 7.18
N PHE A 75 5.99 0.59 6.88
CA PHE A 75 5.53 0.83 5.53
C PHE A 75 5.80 2.29 5.15
N ILE A 76 6.52 2.48 4.05
CA ILE A 76 6.89 3.79 3.51
C ILE A 76 6.14 3.98 2.20
N GLU A 77 5.37 5.06 2.10
CA GLU A 77 4.53 5.33 0.91
C GLU A 77 5.36 5.64 -0.33
N ASN A 78 6.39 6.47 -0.21
CA ASN A 78 7.15 6.97 -1.34
C ASN A 78 8.42 6.15 -1.59
N LEU A 79 8.68 5.79 -2.85
CA LEU A 79 9.86 5.00 -3.24
C LEU A 79 11.18 5.73 -2.93
N MET A 80 11.26 7.03 -3.16
CA MET A 80 12.47 7.82 -2.89
C MET A 80 12.75 7.90 -1.38
N SER A 81 11.69 8.02 -0.57
CA SER A 81 11.79 7.98 0.89
C SER A 81 12.21 6.60 1.39
N TYR A 82 11.70 5.52 0.79
CA TYR A 82 12.10 4.14 1.08
C TYR A 82 13.59 3.91 0.78
N ASP A 83 14.04 4.28 -0.42
CA ASP A 83 15.43 4.16 -0.84
C ASP A 83 16.37 4.96 0.06
N ARG A 84 15.95 6.16 0.47
CA ARG A 84 16.71 6.97 1.41
C ARG A 84 16.77 6.34 2.80
N ALA A 85 15.65 5.81 3.29
CA ALA A 85 15.57 5.18 4.60
C ALA A 85 16.55 3.99 4.71
N MET A 86 16.63 3.15 3.67
CA MET A 86 17.59 2.03 3.61
C MET A 86 19.06 2.49 3.77
N ARG A 87 19.40 3.70 3.36
CA ARG A 87 20.77 4.25 3.40
C ARG A 87 21.04 5.19 4.57
N SER A 88 20.02 5.57 5.33
CA SER A 88 20.09 6.75 6.21
C SER A 88 20.94 6.56 7.47
N GLY A 89 21.19 5.31 7.90
CA GLY A 89 21.89 5.02 9.16
C GLY A 89 21.19 5.57 10.42
N SER A 90 19.95 6.04 10.30
CA SER A 90 19.21 6.63 11.41
C SER A 90 18.87 5.58 12.47
N THR A 91 19.10 5.94 13.74
CA THR A 91 18.71 5.12 14.90
C THR A 91 17.19 4.97 15.02
N ALA A 92 16.40 5.89 14.46
CA ALA A 92 14.94 5.79 14.45
C ALA A 92 14.44 4.57 13.64
N LEU A 93 15.23 4.12 12.66
CA LEU A 93 14.92 2.98 11.80
C LEU A 93 15.53 1.67 12.33
N GLU A 94 16.28 1.72 13.42
CA GLU A 94 17.01 0.57 13.94
C GLU A 94 16.06 -0.57 14.35
N GLY A 95 16.29 -1.75 13.77
CA GLY A 95 15.47 -2.93 14.00
C GLY A 95 14.09 -2.85 13.36
N LEU A 96 13.84 -1.95 12.41
CA LEU A 96 12.62 -1.97 11.59
C LEU A 96 12.90 -2.66 10.24
N ALA A 97 12.04 -3.59 9.84
CA ALA A 97 11.93 -3.96 8.44
C ALA A 97 11.26 -2.80 7.70
N LEU A 98 11.81 -2.40 6.55
CA LEU A 98 11.23 -1.33 5.74
C LEU A 98 10.48 -1.96 4.58
N ALA A 99 9.30 -1.45 4.27
CA ALA A 99 8.47 -2.00 3.20
C ALA A 99 7.89 -0.87 2.34
N TYR A 100 8.05 -0.97 1.02
CA TYR A 100 7.38 -0.09 0.05
C TYR A 100 6.46 -0.93 -0.83
N ALA A 101 5.20 -0.53 -0.97
CA ALA A 101 4.24 -1.22 -1.82
C ALA A 101 3.79 -0.35 -2.99
N SER A 102 4.00 -0.84 -4.21
CA SER A 102 3.54 -0.14 -5.41
C SER A 102 2.00 -0.22 -5.51
N GLY A 103 1.33 0.93 -5.57
CA GLY A 103 -0.12 0.99 -5.81
C GLY A 103 -1.01 0.82 -4.57
N PHE A 104 -0.60 1.40 -3.44
CA PHE A 104 -1.18 1.20 -2.10
C PHE A 104 -2.72 1.39 -1.97
N LYS A 105 -3.35 2.23 -2.79
CA LYS A 105 -4.68 2.84 -2.56
C LYS A 105 -5.90 1.91 -2.48
N GLY A 106 -5.76 0.58 -2.56
CA GLY A 106 -6.91 -0.34 -2.44
C GLY A 106 -6.60 -1.83 -2.28
N SER A 107 -5.34 -2.22 -2.11
CA SER A 107 -4.91 -3.62 -2.15
C SER A 107 -4.38 -4.15 -0.81
N ALA A 108 -4.51 -3.36 0.26
CA ALA A 108 -3.95 -3.66 1.57
C ALA A 108 -4.40 -5.02 2.12
N GLN A 109 -5.66 -5.45 1.89
CA GLN A 109 -6.17 -6.74 2.37
C GLN A 109 -5.48 -7.93 1.70
N ARG A 110 -5.25 -7.84 0.38
CA ARG A 110 -4.61 -8.91 -0.41
C ARG A 110 -3.17 -9.15 0.01
N MET A 111 -2.50 -8.12 0.55
CA MET A 111 -1.11 -8.18 0.99
C MET A 111 -0.84 -9.26 2.07
N ARG A 112 -1.88 -9.70 2.81
CA ARG A 112 -1.76 -10.74 3.84
C ARG A 112 -1.87 -12.17 3.32
N THR A 113 -1.99 -12.36 2.01
CA THR A 113 -2.09 -13.69 1.40
C THR A 113 -0.88 -13.95 0.51
N SER A 114 -0.48 -15.22 0.38
CA SER A 114 0.64 -15.61 -0.48
C SER A 114 0.43 -15.21 -1.93
N ASP A 115 -0.82 -15.28 -2.40
CA ASP A 115 -1.16 -15.10 -3.81
C ASP A 115 -1.48 -13.63 -4.12
N GLY A 116 -1.84 -12.85 -3.10
CA GLY A 116 -2.13 -11.43 -3.21
C GLY A 116 -0.91 -10.52 -3.10
N CYS A 117 0.30 -11.07 -2.88
CA CYS A 117 1.52 -10.31 -2.66
C CYS A 117 2.73 -10.95 -3.36
N SER A 118 3.50 -10.16 -4.11
CA SER A 118 4.81 -10.54 -4.64
C SER A 118 5.91 -9.81 -3.87
N LEU A 119 6.77 -10.59 -3.21
CA LEU A 119 7.83 -10.08 -2.32
C LEU A 119 9.16 -9.96 -3.06
N PHE A 120 9.79 -8.80 -2.92
CA PHE A 120 11.13 -8.51 -3.42
C PHE A 120 12.00 -8.04 -2.26
N PHE A 121 13.03 -8.82 -1.92
CA PHE A 121 13.94 -8.46 -0.83
C PHE A 121 15.14 -7.69 -1.38
N SER A 122 15.49 -6.59 -0.72
CA SER A 122 16.66 -5.78 -1.02
C SER A 122 17.95 -6.53 -0.69
N ASP A 123 18.95 -6.41 -1.57
CA ASP A 123 20.29 -6.96 -1.37
C ASP A 123 21.14 -6.16 -0.37
N GLN A 124 20.68 -4.95 0.00
CA GLN A 124 21.36 -4.08 0.98
C GLN A 124 21.09 -4.50 2.43
N GLY A 125 20.18 -5.46 2.66
CA GLY A 125 19.77 -5.92 3.98
C GLY A 125 20.30 -7.31 4.36
N GLY A 126 19.69 -7.91 5.37
CA GLY A 126 19.90 -9.30 5.74
C GLY A 126 19.24 -10.24 4.73
N ASP A 127 19.99 -11.27 4.30
CA ASP A 127 19.56 -12.14 3.20
C ASP A 127 19.33 -13.61 3.59
N THR A 128 19.28 -13.91 4.89
CA THR A 128 19.11 -15.30 5.33
C THR A 128 17.69 -15.80 5.05
N ARG A 129 17.55 -17.11 4.80
CA ARG A 129 16.24 -17.76 4.66
C ARG A 129 15.38 -17.50 5.91
N ASP A 130 15.96 -17.59 7.10
CA ASP A 130 15.24 -17.40 8.36
C ASP A 130 14.65 -15.99 8.49
N LEU A 131 15.39 -14.95 8.07
CA LEU A 131 14.89 -13.57 8.07
C LEU A 131 13.72 -13.41 7.10
N ARG A 132 13.87 -13.93 5.87
CA ARG A 132 12.83 -13.85 4.83
C ARG A 132 11.58 -14.62 5.24
N ASP A 133 11.73 -15.81 5.82
CA ASP A 133 10.61 -16.64 6.26
C ASP A 133 9.95 -16.07 7.52
N GLY A 134 10.72 -15.47 8.43
CA GLY A 134 10.20 -14.69 9.55
C GLY A 134 9.34 -13.51 9.11
N PHE A 135 9.79 -12.75 8.10
CA PHE A 135 8.98 -11.66 7.51
C PHE A 135 7.71 -12.18 6.85
N LYS A 136 7.79 -13.25 6.05
CA LYS A 136 6.60 -13.87 5.43
C LYS A 136 5.60 -14.36 6.47
N ALA A 137 6.07 -15.02 7.53
CA ALA A 137 5.23 -15.49 8.61
C ALA A 137 4.50 -14.33 9.29
N TRP A 138 5.19 -13.22 9.56
CA TRP A 138 4.56 -12.00 10.07
C TRP A 138 3.52 -11.43 9.10
N LEU A 139 3.90 -11.26 7.82
CA LEU A 139 3.03 -10.66 6.80
C LEU A 139 1.72 -11.45 6.64
N PHE A 140 1.81 -12.77 6.67
CA PHE A 140 0.67 -13.67 6.49
C PHE A 140 -0.05 -14.04 7.80
N GLY A 141 0.20 -13.29 8.89
CA GLY A 141 -0.65 -13.34 10.09
C GLY A 141 -0.18 -14.24 11.21
N LYS A 142 1.04 -14.78 11.14
CA LYS A 142 1.63 -15.62 12.19
C LYS A 142 2.50 -14.85 13.18
N GLY A 143 2.82 -13.59 12.89
CA GLY A 143 3.65 -12.72 13.74
C GLY A 143 2.84 -11.60 14.40
N THR A 144 3.36 -11.07 15.51
CA THR A 144 2.74 -10.01 16.32
C THR A 144 3.53 -8.71 16.35
N GLN A 145 4.62 -8.64 15.59
CA GLN A 145 5.47 -7.44 15.52
C GLN A 145 4.63 -6.23 15.11
N PRO A 146 4.81 -5.07 15.79
CA PRO A 146 4.10 -3.85 15.47
C PRO A 146 4.37 -3.41 14.04
N ALA A 147 3.35 -2.80 13.44
CA ALA A 147 3.41 -2.23 12.10
C ALA A 147 3.22 -0.72 12.18
N TYR A 148 3.92 -0.01 11.33
CA TYR A 148 3.87 1.44 11.25
C TYR A 148 3.70 1.89 9.81
N PHE A 149 3.14 3.06 9.61
CA PHE A 149 3.05 3.69 8.30
C PHE A 149 3.64 5.10 8.33
N TRP A 150 4.41 5.44 7.31
CA TRP A 150 4.91 6.77 7.04
C TRP A 150 4.67 7.09 5.57
N GLY A 151 3.95 8.17 5.31
CA GLY A 151 3.63 8.65 3.97
C GLY A 151 3.53 10.16 3.94
N ASP A 152 2.91 10.69 2.88
CA ASP A 152 2.65 12.12 2.79
C ASP A 152 1.72 12.56 3.93
N LEU A 153 1.95 13.75 4.46
CA LEU A 153 1.01 14.38 5.37
C LEU A 153 -0.04 15.12 4.53
N ASP A 154 -0.95 14.33 3.99
CA ASP A 154 -2.14 14.75 3.26
C ASP A 154 -3.31 13.78 3.47
N TRP A 155 -4.47 14.04 2.86
CA TRP A 155 -5.63 13.17 3.02
C TRP A 155 -5.51 11.82 2.29
N ALA A 156 -4.64 11.68 1.30
CA ALA A 156 -4.38 10.41 0.62
C ALA A 156 -3.52 9.49 1.49
N GLY A 157 -2.46 10.01 2.11
CA GLY A 157 -1.66 9.32 3.11
C GLY A 157 -2.52 8.88 4.30
N MET A 158 -3.40 9.75 4.80
CA MET A 158 -4.34 9.37 5.89
C MET A 158 -5.33 8.26 5.47
N ARG A 159 -5.80 8.26 4.22
CA ARG A 159 -6.64 7.18 3.70
C ARG A 159 -5.86 5.87 3.55
N ILE A 160 -4.61 5.94 3.13
CA ILE A 160 -3.73 4.77 3.07
C ILE A 160 -3.57 4.18 4.47
N LEU A 161 -3.21 5.00 5.45
CA LEU A 161 -3.12 4.60 6.86
C LEU A 161 -4.40 3.89 7.33
N ALA A 162 -5.56 4.49 7.08
CA ALA A 162 -6.85 3.91 7.47
C ALA A 162 -7.10 2.55 6.77
N ALA A 163 -6.82 2.46 5.46
CA ALA A 163 -6.96 1.22 4.71
C ALA A 163 -6.00 0.12 5.19
N MET A 164 -4.77 0.48 5.56
CA MET A 164 -3.79 -0.45 6.11
C MET A 164 -4.24 -1.07 7.41
N ARG A 165 -4.89 -0.31 8.27
CA ARG A 165 -5.36 -0.79 9.57
C ARG A 165 -6.41 -1.88 9.46
N ALA A 166 -7.13 -1.97 8.35
CA ALA A 166 -8.02 -3.10 8.07
C ALA A 166 -7.25 -4.42 7.92
N SER A 167 -6.00 -4.38 7.45
CA SER A 167 -5.13 -5.54 7.28
C SER A 167 -4.16 -5.72 8.44
N PHE A 168 -3.67 -4.65 9.03
CA PHE A 168 -2.70 -4.69 10.12
C PHE A 168 -3.35 -4.07 11.36
N PRO A 169 -4.15 -4.86 12.12
CA PRO A 169 -4.73 -4.39 13.36
C PRO A 169 -3.63 -3.84 14.28
N GLY A 170 -3.82 -2.63 14.77
CA GLY A 170 -2.82 -1.96 15.60
C GLY A 170 -1.77 -1.15 14.84
N LEU A 171 -1.77 -1.12 13.51
CA LEU A 171 -0.84 -0.29 12.74
C LEU A 171 -1.00 1.19 13.07
N THR A 172 0.09 1.89 13.40
CA THR A 172 0.04 3.32 13.75
C THR A 172 0.78 4.19 12.75
N ALA A 173 0.40 5.47 12.69
CA ALA A 173 1.23 6.49 12.05
C ALA A 173 2.59 6.55 12.76
N TRP A 174 3.66 6.43 12.00
CA TRP A 174 5.02 6.38 12.53
C TRP A 174 5.45 7.78 12.99
N GLN A 175 5.34 8.01 14.29
CA GLN A 175 5.63 9.32 14.89
C GLN A 175 7.01 9.89 14.56
N PRO A 176 8.11 9.12 14.54
CA PRO A 176 9.43 9.66 14.19
C PRO A 176 9.48 10.33 12.80
N GLY A 177 8.75 9.78 11.82
CA GLY A 177 8.65 10.37 10.48
C GLY A 177 7.65 11.53 10.41
N TYR A 178 6.50 11.41 11.06
CA TYR A 178 5.43 12.42 10.98
C TYR A 178 5.62 13.63 11.90
N ALA A 179 6.29 13.49 13.05
CA ALA A 179 6.48 14.59 13.98
C ALA A 179 7.18 15.81 13.35
N PRO A 180 8.29 15.67 12.60
CA PRO A 180 8.90 16.82 11.94
C PRO A 180 8.03 17.38 10.79
N MET A 181 7.27 16.52 10.08
CA MET A 181 6.30 16.98 9.06
C MET A 181 5.17 17.81 9.68
N LEU A 182 4.67 17.38 10.84
CA LEU A 182 3.63 18.08 11.59
C LEU A 182 4.13 19.44 12.10
N ALA A 183 5.38 19.51 12.58
CA ALA A 183 6.00 20.77 12.99
C ALA A 183 6.10 21.74 11.80
N ALA A 184 6.65 21.29 10.66
CA ALA A 184 6.75 22.08 9.45
C ALA A 184 5.37 22.56 8.93
N LEU A 185 4.35 21.71 8.98
CA LEU A 185 2.98 22.06 8.61
C LEU A 185 2.44 23.20 9.51
N ARG A 186 2.62 23.09 10.83
CA ARG A 186 2.20 24.10 11.81
C ARG A 186 2.97 25.42 11.69
N GLU A 187 4.21 25.37 11.21
CA GLU A 187 5.02 26.55 10.89
C GLU A 187 4.69 27.18 9.53
N GLY A 188 3.70 26.63 8.81
CA GLY A 188 3.25 27.16 7.52
C GLY A 188 4.13 26.74 6.34
N GLN A 189 5.03 25.77 6.52
CA GLN A 189 5.93 25.26 5.47
C GLN A 189 5.27 24.22 4.57
N GLY A 190 3.96 23.97 4.72
CA GLY A 190 3.19 23.13 3.81
C GLY A 190 2.81 23.85 2.51
N HIS A 191 2.48 23.09 1.48
CA HIS A 191 1.98 23.60 0.20
C HIS A 191 0.46 23.46 0.12
N SER A 192 -0.16 24.24 -0.77
CA SER A 192 -1.60 24.14 -0.99
C SER A 192 -1.94 22.90 -1.84
N PRO A 193 -3.18 22.37 -1.76
CA PRO A 193 -3.63 21.27 -2.60
C PRO A 193 -3.58 21.60 -4.10
N GLU A 194 -3.83 22.87 -4.48
CA GLU A 194 -3.72 23.39 -5.86
C GLU A 194 -2.34 23.14 -6.44
N ALA A 195 -1.30 23.49 -5.66
CA ALA A 195 0.08 23.51 -6.13
C ALA A 195 0.66 22.12 -6.39
N ALA A 196 0.00 21.07 -5.91
CA ALA A 196 0.45 19.68 -6.02
C ALA A 196 -0.57 18.75 -6.71
N GLU A 197 -1.57 19.30 -7.41
CA GLU A 197 -2.63 18.51 -8.07
C GLU A 197 -3.44 17.62 -7.09
N LYS A 198 -3.52 18.02 -5.81
CA LYS A 198 -4.18 17.27 -4.71
C LYS A 198 -5.61 17.78 -4.40
N GLN A 199 -6.21 18.56 -5.30
CA GLN A 199 -7.51 19.23 -5.13
C GLN A 199 -8.70 18.29 -4.88
N GLY A 200 -8.69 17.11 -5.49
CA GLY A 200 -9.77 16.14 -5.36
C GLY A 200 -9.77 15.38 -4.02
N GLN A 201 -8.79 15.63 -3.15
CA GLN A 201 -8.66 14.88 -1.92
C GLN A 201 -9.69 15.31 -0.88
N LYS A 202 -10.65 14.42 -0.59
CA LYS A 202 -11.64 14.62 0.48
C LYS A 202 -11.02 14.39 1.85
N ALA A 203 -11.41 15.23 2.82
CA ALA A 203 -11.03 15.05 4.20
C ALA A 203 -11.51 13.69 4.74
N LEU A 204 -10.65 13.04 5.52
CA LEU A 204 -11.00 11.81 6.22
C LEU A 204 -11.64 12.18 7.56
N ALA A 205 -12.77 11.55 7.88
CA ALA A 205 -13.42 11.77 9.18
C ALA A 205 -12.61 11.14 10.32
N HIS A 206 -12.24 9.87 10.16
CA HIS A 206 -11.53 9.08 11.16
C HIS A 206 -10.64 8.03 10.49
N SER A 207 -9.42 7.86 10.98
CA SER A 207 -8.44 6.85 10.53
C SER A 207 -8.33 5.66 11.47
N SER A 208 -8.94 5.75 12.65
CA SER A 208 -8.79 4.82 13.77
C SER A 208 -7.37 4.71 14.32
N CYS A 209 -6.50 5.66 13.99
CA CYS A 209 -5.16 5.78 14.54
C CYS A 209 -5.13 7.00 15.47
N PRO A 210 -4.96 6.83 16.79
CA PRO A 210 -5.01 7.95 17.74
C PRO A 210 -4.11 9.12 17.36
N TYR A 211 -2.85 8.86 17.01
CA TYR A 211 -1.93 9.92 16.60
C TYR A 211 -2.38 10.65 15.33
N ALA A 212 -2.92 9.94 14.34
CA ALA A 212 -3.42 10.58 13.14
C ALA A 212 -4.71 11.38 13.40
N ASP A 213 -5.62 10.84 14.22
CA ASP A 213 -6.92 11.46 14.49
C ASP A 213 -6.83 12.66 15.44
N GLU A 214 -5.89 12.63 16.39
CA GLU A 214 -5.72 13.65 17.42
C GLU A 214 -4.66 14.70 17.06
N GLN A 215 -3.70 14.38 16.18
CA GLN A 215 -2.59 15.30 15.85
C GLN A 215 -2.52 15.65 14.36
N LEU A 216 -2.49 14.66 13.47
CA LEU A 216 -2.23 14.88 12.04
C LEU A 216 -3.45 15.46 11.31
N ALA A 217 -4.61 14.81 11.41
CA ALA A 217 -5.84 15.22 10.75
C ALA A 217 -6.36 16.59 11.22
N PRO A 218 -6.30 16.97 12.51
CA PRO A 218 -6.60 18.33 12.94
C PRO A 218 -5.68 19.35 12.27
N ALA A 219 -4.36 19.12 12.25
CA ALA A 219 -3.42 20.05 11.62
C ALA A 219 -3.67 20.22 10.11
N LEU A 220 -4.04 19.14 9.40
CA LEU A 220 -4.45 19.20 7.99
C LEU A 220 -5.70 20.07 7.78
N ARG A 221 -6.70 19.98 8.67
CA ARG A 221 -7.92 20.80 8.60
C ARG A 221 -7.63 22.25 8.91
N ASP A 222 -6.88 22.51 9.97
CA ASP A 222 -6.62 23.86 10.47
C ASP A 222 -5.76 24.68 9.50
N THR A 223 -4.77 24.03 8.87
CA THR A 223 -3.86 24.71 7.94
C THR A 223 -4.35 24.70 6.50
N GLY A 224 -5.16 23.70 6.12
CA GLY A 224 -5.55 23.49 4.72
C GLY A 224 -4.38 23.19 3.78
N ARG A 225 -3.23 22.75 4.33
CA ARG A 225 -1.97 22.54 3.61
C ARG A 225 -1.50 21.10 3.75
N PHE A 226 -0.63 20.70 2.84
CA PHE A 226 -0.02 19.37 2.79
C PHE A 226 1.50 19.46 2.88
N VAL A 227 2.12 18.36 3.30
CA VAL A 227 3.58 18.22 3.37
C VAL A 227 3.97 16.90 2.74
N ASP A 228 4.84 16.96 1.74
CA ASP A 228 5.36 15.80 1.05
C ASP A 228 6.46 15.10 1.89
N GLN A 229 6.45 13.78 1.87
CA GLN A 229 7.31 12.93 2.68
C GLN A 229 8.80 13.13 2.36
N GLU A 230 9.15 13.36 1.09
CA GLU A 230 10.53 13.37 0.59
C GLU A 230 11.38 14.52 1.14
N LEU A 231 10.77 15.53 1.74
CA LEU A 231 11.45 16.65 2.38
C LEU A 231 12.13 16.25 3.70
N PHE A 232 11.72 15.14 4.30
CA PHE A 232 12.12 14.77 5.66
C PHE A 232 13.10 13.60 5.69
N ARG A 233 13.92 13.58 6.75
CA ARG A 233 14.93 12.55 7.03
C ARG A 233 14.80 12.15 8.50
N PRO A 234 14.07 11.06 8.78
CA PRO A 234 13.95 10.52 10.12
C PRO A 234 15.23 9.80 10.55
#